data_AF-A0A1C6DCV5-F1
#
_entry.id   AF-A0A1C6DCV5-F1
#
_cell.length_a   1.000
_cell.length_b   1.000
_cell.length_c   1.000
_cell.angle_alpha   90.00
_cell.angle_beta   90.00
_cell.angle_gamma   90.00
#
_symmetry.space_group_name_H-M   'P 1'
#
loop_
_entity.id
_entity.type
_entity.pdbx_description
1 polymer ?
#
loop_
_entity_poly.entity_id
_entity_poly.type
_entity_poly.pdbx_seq_one_letter_code
_entity_poly.pdbx_strand_id
1 'polypeptide(L)'
;MTSNIFDISDIISIVMAMIEDIKNEELYGVENDDLNLTLNISNKIDYLNEDECEEFFNLIEEVTNKVYNLKNGELHELNLIHKEIINFSNKNLKKYIIE
;
A
#
# COMPACT_ATOMS: atom_id res chain seq x y z
N MET A 1 -20.94 -6.29 -4.66
CA MET A 1 -19.82 -5.34 -4.74
C MET A 1 -19.63 -4.75 -3.35
N THR A 2 -18.73 -5.36 -2.59
CA THR A 2 -18.32 -4.92 -1.26
C THR A 2 -17.24 -3.86 -1.43
N SER A 3 -17.66 -2.70 -1.93
CA SER A 3 -16.83 -1.51 -2.00
C SER A 3 -16.76 -0.90 -0.61
N ASN A 4 -15.55 -0.78 -0.05
CA ASN A 4 -15.19 -0.29 1.29
C ASN A 4 -14.95 -1.40 2.33
N ILE A 5 -13.75 -1.98 2.33
CA ILE A 5 -13.30 -3.01 3.29
C ILE A 5 -12.06 -2.54 4.07
N PHE A 6 -11.23 -1.69 3.45
CA PHE A 6 -9.99 -1.22 4.03
C PHE A 6 -10.19 0.14 4.70
N ASP A 7 -9.60 0.29 5.88
CA ASP A 7 -9.45 1.59 6.50
C ASP A 7 -8.15 2.22 6.02
N ILE A 8 -8.02 3.54 6.12
CA ILE A 8 -6.81 4.24 5.68
C ILE A 8 -5.54 3.75 6.38
N SER A 9 -5.66 3.28 7.63
CA SER A 9 -4.56 2.65 8.36
C SER A 9 -4.10 1.33 7.74
N ASP A 10 -5.01 0.57 7.14
CA ASP A 10 -4.66 -0.66 6.42
C ASP A 10 -3.87 -0.30 5.16
N ILE A 11 -4.32 0.70 4.41
CA ILE A 11 -3.63 1.18 3.20
C ILE A 11 -2.22 1.67 3.54
N ILE A 12 -2.06 2.45 4.62
CA ILE A 12 -0.75 2.89 5.11
C ILE A 12 0.14 1.69 5.43
N SER A 13 -0.41 0.68 6.11
CA SER A 13 0.35 -0.51 6.51
C SER A 13 0.82 -1.31 5.29
N ILE A 14 -0.04 -1.48 4.29
CA ILE A 14 0.29 -2.21 3.05
C ILE A 14 1.37 -1.46 2.26
N VAL A 15 1.18 -0.16 2.02
CA VAL A 15 2.15 0.66 1.28
C VAL A 15 3.51 0.68 1.98
N MET A 16 3.53 0.78 3.31
CA MET A 16 4.78 0.75 4.08
C MET A 16 5.48 -0.61 3.98
N ALA A 17 4.73 -1.72 4.02
CA ALA A 17 5.28 -3.05 3.84
C ALA A 17 5.91 -3.21 2.44
N MET A 18 5.25 -2.73 1.38
CA MET A 18 5.82 -2.77 0.02
C MET A 18 7.06 -1.88 -0.12
N ILE A 19 7.10 -0.71 0.51
CA ILE A 19 8.29 0.15 0.53
C ILE A 19 9.46 -0.55 1.24
N GLU A 20 9.19 -1.27 2.33
CA GLU A 20 10.20 -2.02 3.05
C GLU A 20 10.72 -3.19 2.21
N ASP A 21 9.85 -3.85 1.47
CA ASP A 21 10.23 -4.95 0.58
C ASP A 21 11.11 -4.50 -0.59
N ILE A 22 10.72 -3.42 -1.29
CA ILE A 22 11.54 -2.77 -2.34
C ILE A 22 12.94 -2.44 -1.79
N LYS A 23 13.01 -1.91 -0.56
CA LYS A 23 14.30 -1.59 0.07
C LYS A 23 15.13 -2.83 0.40
N ASN A 24 14.48 -3.90 0.84
CA ASN A 24 15.17 -5.15 1.15
C ASN A 24 15.72 -5.79 -0.12
N GLU A 25 14.96 -5.74 -1.21
CA GLU A 25 15.42 -6.16 -2.53
C GLU A 25 16.63 -5.34 -2.98
N GLU A 26 16.58 -4.00 -2.88
CA GLU A 26 17.71 -3.13 -3.25
C GLU A 26 18.96 -3.35 -2.38
N LEU A 27 18.79 -3.57 -1.08
CA LEU A 27 19.91 -3.71 -0.13
C LEU A 27 20.53 -5.10 -0.12
N TYR A 28 19.71 -6.14 -0.25
CA TYR A 28 20.12 -7.53 -0.05
C TYR A 28 19.94 -8.41 -1.29
N GLY A 29 19.28 -7.93 -2.34
CA GLY A 29 18.97 -8.70 -3.55
C GLY A 29 17.97 -9.82 -3.30
N VAL A 30 17.11 -9.67 -2.29
CA VAL A 30 16.12 -10.68 -1.88
C VAL A 30 14.73 -10.11 -2.15
N GLU A 31 14.05 -10.67 -3.14
CA GLU A 31 12.60 -10.51 -3.33
C GLU A 31 11.89 -11.34 -2.25
N ASN A 32 10.98 -10.73 -1.46
CA ASN A 32 10.03 -11.53 -0.69
C ASN A 32 8.75 -11.68 -1.49
N ASP A 33 8.38 -12.92 -1.78
CA ASP A 33 7.09 -13.21 -2.39
C ASP A 33 5.90 -12.84 -1.48
N ASP A 34 6.14 -12.75 -0.16
CA ASP A 34 5.12 -12.43 0.84
C ASP A 34 5.36 -11.08 1.51
N LEU A 35 4.40 -10.16 1.34
CA LEU A 35 4.33 -8.93 2.12
C LEU A 35 4.04 -9.26 3.59
N ASN A 36 4.82 -8.65 4.49
CA ASN A 36 4.61 -8.80 5.93
C ASN A 36 3.38 -8.01 6.41
N LEU A 37 2.19 -8.53 6.12
CA LEU A 37 0.90 -7.95 6.48
C LEU A 37 0.30 -8.61 7.72
N THR A 38 -0.48 -7.86 8.47
CA THR A 38 -1.23 -8.45 9.60
C THR A 38 -2.33 -9.38 9.08
N LEU A 39 -2.64 -10.43 9.85
CA LEU A 39 -3.70 -11.39 9.52
C LEU A 39 -5.05 -10.71 9.18
N ASN A 40 -5.36 -9.59 9.83
CA ASN A 40 -6.57 -8.82 9.53
C ASN A 40 -6.56 -8.27 8.10
N ILE A 41 -5.44 -7.71 7.65
CA ILE A 41 -5.29 -7.15 6.30
C ILE A 41 -5.30 -8.29 5.26
N SER A 42 -4.58 -9.38 5.52
CA SER A 42 -4.57 -10.55 4.63
C SER A 42 -5.99 -11.10 4.43
N ASN A 43 -6.75 -11.28 5.51
CA ASN A 43 -8.14 -11.73 5.43
C ASN A 43 -9.01 -10.74 4.63
N LYS A 44 -8.78 -9.43 4.74
CA LYS A 44 -9.50 -8.41 3.97
C LYS A 44 -9.23 -8.54 2.47
N ILE A 45 -8.00 -8.87 2.08
CA ILE A 45 -7.60 -9.13 0.69
C ILE A 45 -8.28 -10.40 0.17
N ASP A 46 -8.37 -11.46 0.98
CA ASP A 46 -9.05 -12.71 0.61
C ASP A 46 -10.56 -12.54 0.32
N TYR A 47 -11.17 -11.44 0.75
CA TYR A 47 -12.57 -11.10 0.40
C TYR A 47 -12.72 -10.44 -0.97
N LEU A 48 -11.63 -10.01 -1.61
CA LEU A 48 -11.63 -9.48 -2.97
C LEU A 48 -11.70 -10.66 -3.97
N ASN A 49 -12.45 -10.48 -5.05
CA ASN A 49 -12.32 -11.40 -6.18
C ASN A 49 -11.03 -11.13 -6.97
N GLU A 50 -10.67 -12.01 -7.91
CA GLU A 50 -9.42 -11.92 -8.67
C GLU A 50 -9.24 -10.57 -9.39
N ASP A 51 -10.28 -10.08 -10.08
CA ASP A 51 -10.26 -8.78 -10.78
C ASP A 51 -10.11 -7.60 -9.80
N GLU A 52 -10.81 -7.65 -8.66
CA GLU A 52 -10.74 -6.63 -7.60
C GLU A 52 -9.37 -6.64 -6.90
N CYS A 53 -8.79 -7.82 -6.73
CA CYS A 53 -7.47 -8.00 -6.15
C CYS A 53 -6.37 -7.44 -7.06
N GLU A 54 -6.43 -7.77 -8.35
CA GLU A 54 -5.51 -7.22 -9.37
C GLU A 54 -5.64 -5.69 -9.46
N GLU A 55 -6.85 -5.16 -9.54
CA GLU A 55 -7.07 -3.70 -9.55
C GLU A 55 -6.51 -3.05 -8.27
N PHE A 56 -6.75 -3.66 -7.11
CA PHE A 56 -6.29 -3.15 -5.83
C PHE A 56 -4.77 -3.08 -5.76
N PHE A 57 -4.06 -4.17 -6.09
CA PHE A 57 -2.60 -4.20 -6.03
C PHE A 57 -1.96 -3.26 -7.05
N ASN A 58 -2.52 -3.14 -8.26
CA ASN A 58 -2.06 -2.16 -9.25
C ASN A 58 -2.15 -0.71 -8.72
N LEU A 59 -3.25 -0.37 -8.05
CA LEU A 59 -3.44 0.96 -7.46
C LEU A 59 -2.52 1.20 -6.25
N ILE A 60 -2.32 0.19 -5.40
CA ILE A 60 -1.38 0.25 -4.29
C ILE A 60 0.04 0.43 -4.80
N GLU A 61 0.44 -0.30 -5.84
CA GLU A 61 1.77 -0.18 -6.45
C GLU A 61 2.01 1.24 -6.99
N GLU A 62 1.01 1.85 -7.64
CA GLU A 62 1.10 3.26 -8.05
C GLU A 62 1.32 4.21 -6.87
N VAL A 63 0.65 3.98 -5.73
CA VAL A 63 0.81 4.78 -4.52
C VAL A 63 2.21 4.57 -3.95
N THR A 64 2.63 3.31 -3.80
CA THR A 64 3.95 2.90 -3.32
C THR A 64 5.06 3.56 -4.14
N ASN A 65 5.01 3.48 -5.46
CA ASN A 65 6.01 4.07 -6.35
C ASN A 65 6.06 5.60 -6.23
N LYS A 66 4.92 6.27 -6.12
CA LYS A 66 4.87 7.73 -5.90
C LYS A 66 5.51 8.11 -4.56
N VAL A 67 5.18 7.39 -3.49
CA VAL A 67 5.70 7.64 -2.14
C VAL A 67 7.19 7.29 -2.05
N TYR A 68 7.62 6.18 -2.65
CA TYR A 68 9.02 5.74 -2.69
C TYR A 68 9.92 6.75 -3.42
N ASN A 69 9.49 7.23 -4.58
CA ASN A 69 10.22 8.26 -5.33
C ASN A 69 10.34 9.57 -4.56
N LEU A 70 9.32 9.96 -3.79
CA LEU A 70 9.39 11.12 -2.90
C LEU A 70 10.40 10.90 -1.76
N LYS A 71 10.43 9.69 -1.18
CA LYS A 71 11.36 9.30 -0.10
C LYS A 71 12.83 9.34 -0.52
N ASN A 72 13.14 9.00 -1.77
CA ASN A 72 14.52 9.06 -2.30
C ASN A 72 14.94 10.48 -2.73
N GLY A 73 13.99 11.38 -2.97
CA GLY A 73 14.27 12.77 -3.36
C GLY A 73 14.58 13.71 -2.19
N GLU A 74 13.96 13.51 -1.03
CA GLU A 74 14.11 14.38 0.15
C GLU A 74 14.06 13.58 1.46
N LEU A 75 14.94 13.88 2.42
CA LEU A 75 14.96 13.27 3.76
C LEU A 75 13.63 13.58 4.48
N HIS A 76 12.65 12.68 4.39
CA HIS A 76 11.28 12.98 4.80
C HIS A 76 10.90 12.37 6.16
N GLU A 77 10.28 13.19 7.00
CA GLU A 77 9.68 12.79 8.27
C GLU A 77 8.49 11.85 8.04
N LEU A 78 8.36 10.82 8.87
CA LEU A 78 7.33 9.77 8.78
C LEU A 78 5.90 10.34 8.64
N ASN A 79 5.64 11.49 9.26
CA ASN A 79 4.35 12.18 9.21
C ASN A 79 4.00 12.73 7.82
N LEU A 80 5.00 13.15 7.03
CA LEU A 80 4.82 13.59 5.66
C LEU A 80 4.47 12.41 4.75
N ILE A 81 5.15 11.26 4.94
CA ILE A 81 4.86 10.02 4.21
C ILE A 81 3.42 9.58 4.45
N HIS A 82 2.96 9.56 5.70
CA HIS A 82 1.57 9.21 6.02
C HIS A 82 0.58 10.15 5.33
N LYS A 83 0.85 11.46 5.32
CA LYS A 83 -0.03 12.44 4.68
C LYS A 83 -0.13 12.23 3.17
N GLU A 84 0.97 11.92 2.50
CA GLU A 84 0.98 11.66 1.06
C GLU A 84 0.28 10.35 0.72
N ILE A 85 0.47 9.28 1.51
CA ILE A 85 -0.29 8.03 1.34
C ILE A 85 -1.78 8.31 1.43
N ILE A 86 -2.23 9.06 2.44
CA ILE A 86 -3.64 9.42 2.60
C ILE A 86 -4.15 10.18 1.36
N ASN A 87 -3.38 11.15 0.88
CA ASN A 87 -3.76 11.99 -0.25
C ASN A 87 -3.90 11.18 -1.56
N PHE A 88 -2.93 10.32 -1.86
CA PHE A 88 -2.98 9.48 -3.07
C PHE A 88 -4.04 8.38 -2.96
N SER A 89 -4.22 7.79 -1.78
CA SER A 89 -5.22 6.74 -1.57
C SER A 89 -6.63 7.30 -1.72
N ASN A 90 -6.92 8.49 -1.16
CA ASN A 90 -8.22 9.14 -1.35
C ASN A 90 -8.51 9.50 -2.82
N LYS A 91 -7.48 9.67 -3.64
CA LYS A 91 -7.64 9.99 -5.07
C LYS A 91 -7.84 8.74 -5.93
N ASN A 92 -7.13 7.65 -5.62
CA ASN A 92 -7.06 6.47 -6.50
C ASN A 92 -7.83 5.25 -5.93
N LEU A 93 -7.89 5.09 -4.61
CA LEU A 93 -8.47 3.93 -3.91
C LEU A 93 -9.83 4.24 -3.26
N LYS A 94 -10.47 5.35 -3.62
CA LYS A 94 -11.71 5.82 -2.95
C LYS A 94 -12.84 4.79 -2.93
N LYS A 95 -12.89 3.90 -3.93
CA LYS A 95 -13.88 2.80 -4.04
C LYS A 95 -13.66 1.68 -3.00
N TYR A 96 -12.49 1.64 -2.36
CA TYR A 96 -12.07 0.56 -1.47
C TYR A 96 -11.94 0.98 -0.01
N ILE A 97 -12.05 2.29 0.27
CA ILE A 97 -11.83 2.90 1.60
C ILE A 97 -13.17 3.20 2.26
N ILE A 98 -13.37 2.74 3.50
CA ILE A 98 -14.51 3.14 4.34
C ILE A 98 -14.27 4.57 4.87
N GLU A 99 -15.23 5.47 4.66
CA GLU A 99 -15.24 6.82 5.26
C GLU A 99 -15.59 6.82 6.75
#